data_AF-A0A8G1VJV0-F1
#
_entry.id   AF-A0A8G1VJV0-F1
#
_cell.length_a   1.000
_cell.length_b   1.000
_cell.length_c   1.000
_cell.angle_alpha   90.00
_cell.angle_beta   90.00
_cell.angle_gamma   90.00
#
_symmetry.space_group_name_H-M   'P 1'
#
loop_
_entity.id
_entity.type
_entity.pdbx_description
1 polymer ?
#
loop_
_entity_poly.entity_id
_entity_poly.type
_entity_poly.pdbx_seq_one_letter_code
_entity_poly.pdbx_strand_id
1 'polypeptide(L)'
;MATVQTINVTLPSLPSGWSADKDFKAVGTVSAATQRNLEPVGPHFLAHARRKRHHRTFSEDERIQAQQNVKSTEDEEDDDISEDEDPVMLSRDAKDWKSQDHYQVLGLSKYRWRATPEQIKRAHRKKVLRHHPDKKAAMGDRDENDSFFKCIQKATEVLLDPTKRRQFDSVDEAADVEPPTKKEAAKGNFFKLWRPVFESEGRFSKIQPVPQLGDENSTQEEVETFYNFWYDFDSWRTFEYLDEDVPDDNENRDQKRHMEKKNANARRKRKTEDTTRLRHLVDECAAGDERIKKFRKAARADKDRKRLEKEAEIKRLAEEKEKARLEEEQRKKDAEEAAKAEREQNKKAKEAAKNAAKKNKRVLKGSVKDVNYFGEGGEPSAAQVDSVLGDVDLIISKIDAEEIAGLAGRLTAAGKDAAAVKNVYAEEVKRLVGAGKLKEGEAKFFA
;
A
#
# COMPACT_ATOMS: atom_id res chain seq x y z
N MET A 1 -7.94 -67.77 51.48
CA MET A 1 -8.69 -68.75 50.67
C MET A 1 -9.75 -67.97 49.91
N ALA A 2 -9.63 -67.85 48.58
CA ALA A 2 -10.54 -67.02 47.79
C ALA A 2 -11.84 -67.79 47.52
N THR A 3 -12.95 -67.30 48.07
CA THR A 3 -14.30 -67.79 47.76
C THR A 3 -14.70 -67.33 46.36
N VAL A 4 -14.88 -68.28 45.44
CA VAL A 4 -15.42 -68.02 44.10
C VAL A 4 -16.90 -67.66 44.25
N GLN A 5 -17.26 -66.40 44.00
CA GLN A 5 -18.65 -65.99 43.90
C GLN A 5 -19.12 -66.19 42.46
N THR A 6 -19.99 -67.17 42.25
CA THR A 6 -20.66 -67.38 40.96
C THR A 6 -21.82 -66.41 40.86
N ILE A 7 -21.69 -65.39 40.02
CA ILE A 7 -22.75 -64.42 39.76
C ILE A 7 -23.64 -64.96 38.63
N ASN A 8 -24.85 -65.39 38.97
CA ASN A 8 -25.84 -65.82 37.97
C ASN A 8 -26.49 -64.59 37.35
N VAL A 9 -25.91 -64.08 36.27
CA VAL A 9 -26.52 -63.02 35.46
C VAL A 9 -27.43 -63.66 34.41
N THR A 10 -28.74 -63.56 34.60
CA THR A 10 -29.71 -63.86 33.54
C THR A 10 -29.80 -62.68 32.58
N LEU A 11 -29.42 -62.89 31.33
CA LEU A 11 -29.57 -61.87 30.29
C LEU A 11 -31.06 -61.56 30.05
N PRO A 12 -31.41 -60.30 29.73
CA PRO A 12 -32.80 -59.93 29.46
C PRO A 12 -33.36 -60.67 28.25
N SER A 13 -34.66 -60.96 28.28
CA SER A 13 -35.37 -61.56 27.15
C SER A 13 -35.30 -60.64 25.93
N LEU A 14 -35.07 -61.24 24.76
CA LEU A 14 -34.95 -60.50 23.51
C LEU A 14 -36.31 -59.83 23.15
N PRO A 15 -36.30 -58.67 22.48
CA PRO A 15 -37.51 -57.98 22.07
C PRO A 15 -38.41 -58.85 21.16
N SER A 16 -39.74 -58.71 21.31
CA SER A 16 -40.74 -59.41 20.51
C SER A 16 -40.69 -58.96 19.04
N GLY A 17 -39.85 -59.62 18.24
CA GLY A 17 -39.60 -59.25 16.83
C GLY A 17 -38.17 -59.55 16.37
N TRP A 18 -37.26 -59.86 17.29
CA TRP A 18 -35.89 -60.24 16.95
C TRP A 18 -35.83 -61.68 16.39
N SER A 19 -35.19 -61.86 15.22
CA SER A 19 -34.91 -63.20 14.66
C SER A 19 -33.41 -63.41 14.48
N ALA A 20 -32.90 -64.57 14.92
CA ALA A 20 -31.47 -64.86 14.91
C ALA A 20 -30.85 -64.82 13.51
N ASP A 21 -31.59 -65.18 12.46
CA ASP A 21 -31.04 -65.31 11.11
C ASP A 21 -30.95 -63.97 10.34
N LYS A 22 -31.78 -62.98 10.68
CA LYS A 22 -31.79 -61.67 9.98
C LYS A 22 -31.09 -60.55 10.75
N ASP A 23 -31.12 -60.61 12.08
CA ASP A 23 -30.69 -59.50 12.93
C ASP A 23 -29.38 -59.77 13.68
N PHE A 24 -28.77 -60.95 13.52
CA PHE A 24 -27.47 -61.29 14.09
C PHE A 24 -26.33 -61.04 13.10
N LYS A 25 -25.55 -59.98 13.33
CA LYS A 25 -24.28 -59.73 12.64
C LYS A 25 -23.14 -59.91 13.64
N ALA A 26 -22.37 -61.00 13.53
CA ALA A 26 -21.18 -61.20 14.36
C ALA A 26 -20.16 -60.10 14.06
N VAL A 27 -19.95 -59.19 15.02
CA VAL A 27 -19.08 -58.01 14.86
C VAL A 27 -17.60 -58.35 15.12
N GLY A 28 -17.31 -59.56 15.59
CA GLY A 28 -15.96 -60.07 15.84
C GLY A 28 -15.96 -61.30 16.75
N THR A 29 -14.79 -61.91 16.93
CA THR A 29 -14.56 -62.97 17.91
C THR A 29 -13.97 -62.39 19.19
N VAL A 30 -14.36 -62.93 20.35
CA VAL A 30 -13.74 -62.55 21.63
C VAL A 30 -12.29 -63.03 21.63
N SER A 31 -11.35 -62.15 21.95
CA SER A 31 -9.94 -62.51 22.05
C SER A 31 -9.72 -63.55 23.15
N ALA A 32 -8.75 -64.45 22.95
CA ALA A 32 -8.42 -65.47 23.94
C ALA A 32 -7.93 -64.83 25.25
N ALA A 33 -8.30 -65.43 26.39
CA ALA A 33 -7.86 -64.96 27.69
C ALA A 33 -6.32 -64.98 27.75
N THR A 34 -5.71 -63.82 28.02
CA THR A 34 -4.25 -63.68 28.13
C THR A 34 -3.90 -63.43 29.59
N GLN A 35 -3.09 -64.31 30.16
CA GLN A 35 -2.57 -64.11 31.52
C GLN A 35 -1.49 -63.03 31.47
N ARG A 36 -1.70 -61.93 32.20
CA ARG A 36 -0.71 -60.84 32.33
C ARG A 36 -0.31 -60.66 33.78
N ASN A 37 0.99 -60.46 34.00
CA ASN A 37 1.50 -59.97 35.27
C ASN A 37 1.21 -58.47 35.35
N LEU A 38 0.35 -58.08 36.28
CA LEU A 38 0.07 -56.69 36.57
C LEU A 38 1.00 -56.24 37.68
N GLU A 39 1.85 -55.27 37.39
CA GLU A 39 2.63 -54.61 38.42
C GLU A 39 1.70 -53.74 39.28
N PRO A 40 1.88 -53.74 40.61
CA PRO A 40 1.06 -52.91 41.47
C PRO A 40 1.54 -51.46 41.37
N VAL A 41 1.02 -50.73 40.39
CA VAL A 41 1.33 -49.32 40.15
C VAL A 41 0.04 -48.49 40.17
N GLY A 42 0.18 -47.21 40.47
CA GLY A 42 -0.92 -46.24 40.39
C GLY A 42 -1.54 -45.83 41.73
N PRO A 43 -2.53 -44.91 41.69
CA PRO A 43 -2.99 -44.17 42.86
C PRO A 43 -3.54 -45.06 43.98
N HIS A 44 -4.28 -46.11 43.63
CA HIS A 44 -4.88 -47.02 44.61
C HIS A 44 -3.85 -47.93 45.30
N PHE A 45 -2.84 -48.38 44.56
CA PHE A 45 -1.74 -49.12 45.17
C PHE A 45 -0.91 -48.24 46.10
N LEU A 46 -0.59 -47.01 45.68
CA LEU A 46 0.11 -46.05 46.52
C LEU A 46 -0.69 -45.68 47.77
N ALA A 47 -2.02 -45.55 47.67
CA ALA A 47 -2.90 -45.37 48.82
C ALA A 47 -2.86 -46.58 49.77
N HIS A 48 -2.91 -47.80 49.23
CA HIS A 48 -2.77 -49.02 50.03
C HIS A 48 -1.39 -49.12 50.72
N ALA A 49 -0.31 -48.84 49.99
CA ALA A 49 1.06 -48.86 50.52
C ALA A 49 1.25 -47.80 51.61
N ARG A 50 0.70 -46.59 51.42
CA ARG A 50 0.70 -45.51 52.41
C ARG A 50 -0.03 -45.91 53.69
N ARG A 51 -1.25 -46.45 53.58
CA ARG A 51 -2.02 -46.96 54.72
C ARG A 51 -1.27 -48.03 55.49
N LYS A 52 -0.68 -48.99 54.76
CA LYS A 52 0.10 -50.08 55.35
C LYS A 52 1.37 -49.58 56.04
N ARG A 53 2.07 -48.60 55.45
CA ARG A 53 3.28 -47.98 56.02
C ARG A 53 2.98 -47.19 57.30
N HIS A 54 1.83 -46.51 57.34
CA HIS A 54 1.45 -45.63 58.44
C HIS A 54 0.48 -46.27 59.43
N HIS A 55 0.17 -47.56 59.27
CA HIS A 55 -0.78 -48.31 60.11
C HIS A 55 -2.15 -47.63 60.28
N ARG A 56 -2.66 -47.04 59.19
CA ARG A 56 -3.92 -46.29 59.18
C ARG A 56 -5.07 -47.13 58.62
N THR A 57 -6.27 -46.92 59.16
CA THR A 57 -7.49 -47.42 58.55
C THR A 57 -7.84 -46.65 57.27
N PHE A 58 -8.76 -47.16 56.46
CA PHE A 58 -9.21 -46.50 55.22
C PHE A 58 -9.75 -45.08 55.51
N SER A 59 -10.62 -44.96 56.51
CA SER A 59 -11.27 -43.71 56.90
C SER A 59 -10.28 -42.70 57.52
N GLU A 60 -9.31 -43.14 58.31
CA GLU A 60 -8.29 -42.26 58.86
C GLU A 60 -7.36 -41.70 57.79
N ASP A 61 -6.92 -42.54 56.84
CA ASP A 61 -6.05 -42.09 55.76
C ASP A 61 -6.80 -41.20 54.77
N GLU A 62 -8.07 -41.49 54.47
CA GLU A 62 -8.93 -40.62 53.66
C GLU A 62 -9.15 -39.26 54.33
N ARG A 63 -9.41 -39.23 55.64
CA ARG A 63 -9.53 -37.98 56.41
C ARG A 63 -8.22 -37.19 56.40
N ILE A 64 -7.09 -37.85 56.59
CA ILE A 64 -5.76 -37.19 56.61
C ILE A 64 -5.38 -36.69 55.21
N GLN A 65 -5.64 -37.47 54.15
CA GLN A 65 -5.42 -37.02 52.78
C GLN A 65 -6.34 -35.87 52.40
N ALA A 66 -7.60 -35.90 52.82
CA ALA A 66 -8.53 -34.79 52.65
C ALA A 66 -8.04 -33.53 53.39
N GLN A 67 -7.61 -33.66 54.65
CA GLN A 67 -7.03 -32.55 55.41
C GLN A 67 -5.73 -32.01 54.79
N GLN A 68 -4.87 -32.90 54.29
CA GLN A 68 -3.61 -32.51 53.65
C GLN A 68 -3.84 -31.83 52.30
N ASN A 69 -4.84 -32.27 51.54
CA ASN A 69 -5.24 -31.63 50.29
C ASN A 69 -5.83 -30.25 50.55
N VAL A 70 -6.72 -30.12 51.54
CA VAL A 70 -7.28 -28.83 51.98
C VAL A 70 -6.16 -27.90 52.43
N LYS A 71 -5.23 -28.38 53.26
CA LYS A 71 -4.08 -27.58 53.71
C LYS A 71 -3.16 -27.17 52.55
N SER A 72 -2.87 -28.07 51.62
CA SER A 72 -2.06 -27.76 50.43
C SER A 72 -2.73 -26.71 49.56
N THR A 73 -4.06 -26.79 49.39
CA THR A 73 -4.82 -25.76 48.66
C THR A 73 -4.88 -24.44 49.43
N GLU A 74 -4.93 -24.48 50.77
CA GLU A 74 -4.91 -23.26 51.59
C GLU A 74 -3.54 -22.57 51.52
N ASP A 75 -2.44 -23.32 51.67
CA ASP A 75 -1.06 -22.80 51.61
C ASP A 75 -0.69 -22.30 50.19
N GLU A 76 -1.13 -22.97 49.11
CA GLU A 76 -0.95 -22.49 47.72
C GLU A 76 -1.84 -21.28 47.38
N GLU A 77 -2.94 -21.06 48.10
CA GLU A 77 -3.88 -19.95 47.88
C GLU A 77 -3.59 -18.71 48.73
N ASP A 78 -2.81 -18.80 49.81
CA ASP A 78 -2.56 -17.71 50.75
C ASP A 78 -1.54 -16.68 50.24
N ASP A 79 -0.53 -17.12 49.46
CA ASP A 79 0.65 -16.32 49.11
C ASP A 79 0.43 -15.23 48.03
N ASP A 80 -0.63 -15.30 47.21
CA ASP A 80 -0.74 -14.43 46.00
C ASP A 80 -1.86 -13.38 46.04
N ILE A 81 -2.69 -13.36 47.09
CA ILE A 81 -3.83 -12.43 47.27
C ILE A 81 -3.91 -11.93 48.72
N SER A 82 -2.79 -11.46 49.28
CA SER A 82 -2.80 -10.73 50.55
C SER A 82 -1.98 -9.46 50.40
N GLU A 83 -2.67 -8.37 50.08
CA GLU A 83 -2.11 -7.02 50.15
C GLU A 83 -2.27 -6.47 51.57
N ASP A 84 -1.29 -5.68 52.04
CA ASP A 84 -1.34 -5.06 53.36
C ASP A 84 -2.53 -4.09 53.49
N GLU A 85 -3.21 -4.18 54.63
CA GLU A 85 -4.40 -3.37 54.93
C GLU A 85 -3.99 -2.06 55.58
N ASP A 86 -4.06 -0.97 54.82
CA ASP A 86 -3.80 0.38 55.34
C ASP A 86 -4.87 0.78 56.39
N PRO A 87 -4.48 1.31 57.57
CA PRO A 87 -5.40 1.87 58.55
C PRO A 87 -6.44 2.84 57.98
N VAL A 88 -6.08 3.63 56.96
CA VAL A 88 -6.99 4.59 56.30
C VAL A 88 -8.08 3.87 55.49
N MET A 89 -7.76 2.71 54.92
CA MET A 89 -8.73 1.88 54.19
C MET A 89 -9.76 1.30 55.15
N LEU A 90 -9.32 0.85 56.33
CA LEU A 90 -10.16 0.25 57.36
C LEU A 90 -11.13 1.25 57.98
N SER A 91 -10.79 2.54 57.98
CA SER A 91 -11.66 3.62 58.45
C SER A 91 -12.65 4.17 57.42
N ARG A 92 -12.71 3.63 56.20
CA ARG A 92 -13.62 4.12 55.15
C ARG A 92 -15.09 3.87 55.51
N ASP A 93 -15.94 4.87 55.27
CA ASP A 93 -17.40 4.75 55.45
C ASP A 93 -18.05 4.10 54.22
N ALA A 94 -18.86 3.05 54.44
CA ALA A 94 -19.66 2.40 53.41
C ALA A 94 -20.63 3.34 52.67
N LYS A 95 -21.00 4.47 53.25
CA LYS A 95 -21.83 5.49 52.57
C LYS A 95 -21.12 6.14 51.39
N ASP A 96 -19.79 6.27 51.44
CA ASP A 96 -18.97 6.84 50.37
C ASP A 96 -18.44 5.76 49.41
N TRP A 97 -19.23 4.73 49.15
CA TRP A 97 -18.79 3.60 48.31
C TRP A 97 -18.47 3.98 46.86
N LYS A 98 -18.99 5.11 46.35
CA LYS A 98 -18.67 5.60 45.00
C LYS A 98 -17.22 6.06 44.88
N SER A 99 -16.63 6.61 45.94
CA SER A 99 -15.24 7.07 45.97
C SER A 99 -14.24 5.96 46.35
N GLN A 100 -14.74 4.75 46.63
CA GLN A 100 -13.93 3.63 47.06
C GLN A 100 -13.34 2.86 45.88
N ASP A 101 -12.08 2.46 46.04
CA ASP A 101 -11.43 1.50 45.18
C ASP A 101 -11.84 0.07 45.56
N HIS A 102 -12.79 -0.50 44.82
CA HIS A 102 -13.33 -1.83 45.09
C HIS A 102 -12.29 -2.95 44.95
N TYR A 103 -11.31 -2.79 44.06
CA TYR A 103 -10.23 -3.79 43.94
C TYR A 103 -9.31 -3.72 45.15
N GLN A 104 -8.98 -2.52 45.61
CA GLN A 104 -8.15 -2.32 46.81
C GLN A 104 -8.82 -2.86 48.08
N VAL A 105 -10.13 -2.65 48.24
CA VAL A 105 -10.91 -3.19 49.37
C VAL A 105 -10.83 -4.72 49.42
N LEU A 106 -10.84 -5.40 48.27
CA LEU A 106 -10.69 -6.86 48.19
C LEU A 106 -9.23 -7.34 48.23
N GLY A 107 -8.24 -6.44 48.19
CA GLY A 107 -6.81 -6.81 48.10
C GLY A 107 -6.43 -7.35 46.71
N LEU A 108 -7.06 -6.81 45.67
CA LEU A 108 -6.83 -7.15 44.27
C LEU A 108 -6.23 -5.98 43.48
N SER A 109 -5.55 -5.03 44.15
CA SER A 109 -5.00 -3.83 43.53
C SER A 109 -3.96 -4.13 42.46
N LYS A 110 -3.24 -5.26 42.57
CA LYS A 110 -2.30 -5.76 41.56
C LYS A 110 -2.99 -6.31 40.30
N TYR A 111 -4.16 -6.91 40.46
CA TYR A 111 -4.87 -7.61 39.37
C TYR A 111 -5.89 -6.72 38.66
N ARG A 112 -6.62 -5.85 39.39
CA ARG A 112 -7.59 -4.88 38.83
C ARG A 112 -8.54 -5.52 37.79
N TRP A 113 -8.69 -4.91 36.62
CA TRP A 113 -9.48 -5.39 35.49
C TRP A 113 -9.01 -6.77 34.96
N ARG A 114 -7.78 -7.21 35.27
CA ARG A 114 -7.27 -8.55 34.94
C ARG A 114 -7.72 -9.62 35.96
N ALA A 115 -8.32 -9.23 37.09
CA ALA A 115 -8.78 -10.18 38.10
C ALA A 115 -9.91 -11.07 37.55
N THR A 116 -9.76 -12.38 37.70
CA THR A 116 -10.79 -13.35 37.30
C THR A 116 -11.96 -13.37 38.28
N PRO A 117 -13.17 -13.78 37.86
CA PRO A 117 -14.31 -13.92 38.77
C PRO A 117 -14.02 -14.84 39.97
N GLU A 118 -13.21 -15.88 39.77
CA GLU A 118 -12.82 -16.79 40.85
C GLU A 118 -11.84 -16.15 41.85
N GLN A 119 -10.89 -15.34 41.39
CA GLN A 119 -10.04 -14.53 42.26
C GLN A 119 -10.86 -13.54 43.09
N ILE A 120 -11.87 -12.89 42.48
CA ILE A 120 -12.78 -11.96 43.19
C ILE A 120 -13.57 -12.70 44.27
N LYS A 121 -14.15 -13.86 43.95
CA LYS A 121 -14.89 -14.68 44.94
C LYS A 121 -13.97 -15.17 46.06
N ARG A 122 -12.74 -15.59 45.75
CA ARG A 122 -11.76 -16.05 46.74
C ARG A 122 -11.35 -14.90 47.68
N ALA A 123 -11.01 -13.74 47.11
CA ALA A 123 -10.65 -12.55 47.86
C ALA A 123 -11.80 -12.10 48.80
N HIS A 124 -13.04 -12.10 48.31
CA HIS A 124 -14.22 -11.84 49.13
C HIS A 124 -14.34 -12.82 50.30
N ARG A 125 -14.25 -14.14 50.07
CA ARG A 125 -14.30 -15.15 51.17
C ARG A 125 -13.22 -14.87 52.22
N LYS A 126 -11.99 -14.59 51.80
CA LYS A 126 -10.86 -14.29 52.69
C LYS A 126 -11.12 -13.02 53.52
N LYS A 127 -11.55 -11.92 52.88
CA LYS A 127 -11.87 -10.64 53.55
C LYS A 127 -13.04 -10.76 54.52
N VAL A 128 -14.11 -11.47 54.14
CA VAL A 128 -15.25 -11.74 55.03
C VAL A 128 -14.81 -12.50 56.28
N LEU A 129 -13.99 -13.56 56.14
CA LEU A 129 -13.50 -14.33 57.29
C LEU A 129 -12.57 -13.54 58.24
N ARG A 130 -11.86 -12.53 57.71
CA ARG A 130 -10.99 -11.64 58.49
C ARG A 130 -11.76 -10.55 59.21
N HIS A 131 -12.71 -9.90 58.53
CA HIS A 131 -13.41 -8.71 59.02
C HIS A 131 -14.87 -8.98 59.42
N HIS A 132 -15.27 -10.23 59.61
CA HIS A 132 -16.63 -10.55 60.04
C HIS A 132 -16.94 -9.87 61.39
N PRO A 133 -18.12 -9.22 61.54
CA PRO A 133 -18.48 -8.49 62.76
C PRO A 133 -18.45 -9.38 64.01
N ASP A 134 -18.89 -10.64 63.89
CA ASP A 134 -18.86 -11.62 65.00
C ASP A 134 -17.43 -11.90 65.51
N LYS A 135 -16.46 -12.04 64.59
CA LYS A 135 -15.06 -12.30 64.94
C LYS A 135 -14.39 -11.07 65.56
N LYS A 136 -14.73 -9.88 65.07
CA LYS A 136 -14.26 -8.60 65.65
C LYS A 136 -14.85 -8.34 67.04
N ALA A 137 -16.15 -8.62 67.22
CA ALA A 137 -16.81 -8.53 68.51
C ALA A 137 -16.20 -9.48 69.56
N ALA A 138 -15.73 -10.66 69.13
CA ALA A 138 -14.99 -11.60 69.99
C ALA A 138 -13.59 -11.10 70.39
N MET A 139 -12.98 -10.20 69.61
CA MET A 139 -11.69 -9.56 69.90
C MET A 139 -11.81 -8.28 70.75
N GLY A 140 -13.02 -7.92 71.21
CA GLY A 140 -13.25 -6.78 72.11
C GLY A 140 -13.43 -5.43 71.40
N ASP A 141 -13.48 -5.43 70.07
CA ASP A 141 -13.66 -4.25 69.22
C ASP A 141 -15.16 -4.13 68.86
N ARG A 142 -15.91 -3.41 69.72
CA ARG A 142 -17.40 -3.39 69.70
C ARG A 142 -18.03 -2.11 69.13
N ASP A 143 -17.24 -1.12 68.73
CA ASP A 143 -17.77 0.13 68.16
C ASP A 143 -17.14 0.44 66.80
N GLU A 144 -17.97 0.95 65.88
CA GLU A 144 -17.62 1.56 64.59
C GLU A 144 -17.07 0.69 63.43
N ASN A 145 -16.62 -0.54 63.68
CA ASN A 145 -15.88 -1.34 62.69
C ASN A 145 -16.71 -2.20 61.69
N ASP A 146 -18.04 -2.06 61.65
CA ASP A 146 -18.92 -2.68 60.64
C ASP A 146 -18.84 -1.99 59.27
N SER A 147 -18.31 -0.78 59.23
CA SER A 147 -18.28 0.02 58.01
C SER A 147 -17.43 -0.63 56.93
N PHE A 148 -16.23 -1.11 57.30
CA PHE A 148 -15.36 -1.82 56.37
C PHE A 148 -15.95 -3.13 55.87
N PHE A 149 -16.68 -3.86 56.71
CA PHE A 149 -17.39 -5.07 56.28
C PHE A 149 -18.45 -4.77 55.21
N LYS A 150 -19.19 -3.67 55.37
CA LYS A 150 -20.14 -3.18 54.35
C LYS A 150 -19.42 -2.72 53.08
N CYS A 151 -18.24 -2.12 53.18
CA CYS A 151 -17.39 -1.82 52.02
C CYS A 151 -16.99 -3.10 51.25
N ILE A 152 -16.61 -4.18 51.95
CA ILE A 152 -16.30 -5.48 51.34
C ILE A 152 -17.51 -6.05 50.59
N GLN A 153 -18.69 -5.99 51.21
CA GLN A 153 -19.93 -6.43 50.57
C GLN A 153 -20.22 -5.62 49.30
N LYS A 154 -20.09 -4.29 49.37
CA LYS A 154 -20.34 -3.41 48.24
C LYS A 154 -19.33 -3.60 47.11
N ALA A 155 -18.06 -3.73 47.43
CA ALA A 155 -17.00 -4.03 46.46
C ALA A 155 -17.26 -5.34 45.72
N THR A 156 -17.71 -6.37 46.44
CA THR A 156 -18.05 -7.66 45.83
C THR A 156 -19.29 -7.55 44.95
N GLU A 157 -20.32 -6.82 45.38
CA GLU A 157 -21.53 -6.58 44.58
C GLU A 157 -21.19 -5.91 43.23
N VAL A 158 -20.29 -4.92 43.25
CA VAL A 158 -19.86 -4.20 42.04
C VAL A 158 -18.98 -5.07 41.16
N LEU A 159 -17.98 -5.75 41.73
CA LEU A 159 -16.98 -6.50 40.96
C LEU A 159 -17.47 -7.87 40.44
N LEU A 160 -18.48 -8.47 41.08
CA LEU A 160 -19.03 -9.76 40.65
C LEU A 160 -20.06 -9.61 39.53
N ASP A 161 -20.80 -8.50 39.49
CA ASP A 161 -21.74 -8.19 38.41
C ASP A 161 -20.96 -7.66 37.19
N PRO A 162 -21.00 -8.34 36.03
CA PRO A 162 -20.24 -7.92 34.85
C PRO A 162 -20.58 -6.51 34.36
N THR A 163 -21.83 -6.06 34.53
CA THR A 163 -22.28 -4.74 34.08
C THR A 163 -21.76 -3.67 35.02
N LYS A 164 -21.93 -3.84 36.34
CA LYS A 164 -21.43 -2.89 37.35
C LYS A 164 -19.91 -2.83 37.36
N ARG A 165 -19.25 -3.98 37.23
CA ARG A 165 -17.78 -4.06 37.10
C ARG A 165 -17.31 -3.26 35.91
N ARG A 166 -17.95 -3.41 34.75
CA ARG A 166 -17.62 -2.66 33.55
C ARG A 166 -17.85 -1.15 33.71
N GLN A 167 -18.91 -0.75 34.41
CA GLN A 167 -19.15 0.67 34.73
C GLN A 167 -18.04 1.23 35.62
N PHE A 168 -17.63 0.49 36.64
CA PHE A 168 -16.53 0.86 37.53
C PHE A 168 -15.18 0.90 36.80
N ASP A 169 -14.84 -0.16 36.06
CA ASP A 169 -13.60 -0.25 35.27
C ASP A 169 -13.50 0.89 34.24
N SER A 170 -14.62 1.46 33.78
CA SER A 170 -14.62 2.61 32.87
C SER A 170 -14.09 3.91 33.46
N VAL A 171 -13.95 3.99 34.78
CA VAL A 171 -13.51 5.17 35.54
C VAL A 171 -12.45 4.84 36.59
N ASP A 172 -11.84 3.65 36.51
CA ASP A 172 -10.76 3.22 37.40
C ASP A 172 -9.46 3.97 37.06
N GLU A 173 -9.26 5.11 37.72
CA GLU A 173 -8.10 6.00 37.57
C GLU A 173 -6.80 5.34 38.03
N ALA A 174 -6.85 4.47 39.05
CA ALA A 174 -5.65 3.82 39.59
C ALA A 174 -5.07 2.75 38.64
N ALA A 175 -5.83 2.40 37.61
CA ALA A 175 -5.38 1.55 36.53
C ALA A 175 -4.84 2.33 35.32
N ASP A 176 -5.03 3.65 35.27
CA ASP A 176 -4.52 4.47 34.20
C ASP A 176 -3.02 4.69 34.36
N VAL A 177 -2.30 4.67 33.23
CA VAL A 177 -0.85 4.88 33.19
C VAL A 177 -0.59 6.25 32.61
N GLU A 178 0.06 7.11 33.39
CA GLU A 178 0.37 8.46 32.94
C GLU A 178 1.33 8.44 31.72
N PRO A 179 1.09 9.30 30.71
CA PRO A 179 2.00 9.39 29.57
C PRO A 179 3.36 9.95 30.01
N PRO A 180 4.46 9.47 29.42
CA PRO A 180 5.79 9.96 29.75
C PRO A 180 5.94 11.44 29.38
N THR A 181 6.70 12.19 30.18
CA THR A 181 6.99 13.59 29.83
C THR A 181 7.86 13.66 28.57
N LYS A 182 7.76 14.77 27.84
CA LYS A 182 8.58 15.03 26.63
C LYS A 182 10.09 14.89 26.89
N LYS A 183 10.55 15.22 28.10
CA LYS A 183 11.95 15.10 28.51
C LYS A 183 12.36 13.65 28.75
N GLU A 184 11.48 12.82 29.29
CA GLU A 184 11.75 11.39 29.53
C GLU A 184 11.74 10.62 28.22
N ALA A 185 10.75 10.86 27.36
CA ALA A 185 10.67 10.23 26.04
C ALA A 185 11.88 10.57 25.15
N ALA A 186 12.51 11.74 25.34
CA ALA A 186 13.69 12.18 24.60
C ALA A 186 15.01 11.55 25.09
N LYS A 187 15.06 10.98 26.30
CA LYS A 187 16.28 10.36 26.87
C LYS A 187 16.50 8.91 26.43
N GLY A 188 15.75 8.45 25.42
CA GLY A 188 15.71 7.06 24.96
C GLY A 188 14.56 6.27 25.59
N ASN A 189 14.39 5.01 25.18
CA ASN A 189 13.33 4.11 25.67
C ASN A 189 11.89 4.52 25.31
N PHE A 190 11.69 5.27 24.23
CA PHE A 190 10.36 5.71 23.74
C PHE A 190 9.32 4.59 23.81
N PHE A 191 9.62 3.43 23.21
CA PHE A 191 8.71 2.28 23.17
C PHE A 191 8.40 1.72 24.55
N LYS A 192 9.40 1.62 25.43
CA LYS A 192 9.21 1.06 26.78
C LYS A 192 8.29 1.94 27.63
N LEU A 193 8.34 3.26 27.43
CA LEU A 193 7.53 4.22 28.15
C LEU A 193 6.10 4.31 27.59
N TRP A 194 5.95 4.31 26.27
CA TRP A 194 4.63 4.46 25.63
C TRP A 194 3.83 3.16 25.54
N ARG A 195 4.46 1.98 25.49
CA ARG A 195 3.74 0.69 25.41
C ARG A 195 2.74 0.48 26.56
N PRO A 196 3.10 0.66 27.85
CA PRO A 196 2.16 0.48 28.94
C PRO A 196 0.98 1.46 28.89
N VAL A 197 1.22 2.68 28.40
CA VAL A 197 0.16 3.70 28.22
C VAL A 197 -0.89 3.20 27.24
N PHE A 198 -0.47 2.78 26.04
CA PHE A 198 -1.40 2.27 25.03
C PHE A 198 -2.00 0.91 25.38
N GLU A 199 -1.32 0.07 26.16
CA GLU A 199 -1.90 -1.17 26.69
C GLU A 199 -3.01 -0.86 27.72
N SER A 200 -2.77 0.12 28.59
CA SER A 200 -3.77 0.61 29.54
C SER A 200 -4.97 1.23 28.83
N GLU A 201 -4.77 2.09 27.85
CA GLU A 201 -5.88 2.69 27.08
C GLU A 201 -6.59 1.64 26.20
N GLY A 202 -5.84 0.65 25.70
CA GLY A 202 -6.33 -0.35 24.76
C GLY A 202 -7.40 -1.25 25.36
N ARG A 203 -7.43 -1.39 26.70
CA ARG A 203 -8.47 -2.12 27.43
C ARG A 203 -9.87 -1.56 27.17
N PHE A 204 -9.97 -0.30 26.77
CA PHE A 204 -11.24 0.38 26.47
C PHE A 204 -11.71 0.23 25.03
N SER A 205 -10.94 -0.39 24.14
CA SER A 205 -11.34 -0.53 22.74
C SER A 205 -12.47 -1.55 22.58
N LYS A 206 -13.50 -1.20 21.81
CA LYS A 206 -14.49 -2.17 21.30
C LYS A 206 -13.92 -3.08 20.22
N ILE A 207 -12.87 -2.64 19.54
CA ILE A 207 -12.29 -3.32 18.37
C ILE A 207 -11.02 -4.06 18.83
N GLN A 208 -10.99 -5.37 18.61
CA GLN A 208 -9.88 -6.25 18.97
C GLN A 208 -9.44 -7.06 17.74
N PRO A 209 -8.13 -7.37 17.58
CA PRO A 209 -7.04 -7.03 18.51
C PRO A 209 -6.60 -5.56 18.40
N VAL A 210 -6.21 -4.96 19.52
CA VAL A 210 -5.58 -3.63 19.53
C VAL A 210 -4.17 -3.71 18.91
N PRO A 211 -3.86 -2.94 17.87
CA PRO A 211 -2.52 -2.87 17.30
C PRO A 211 -1.49 -2.41 18.33
N GLN A 212 -0.33 -3.07 18.34
CA GLN A 212 0.77 -2.70 19.23
C GLN A 212 1.61 -1.57 18.62
N LEU A 213 2.24 -0.76 19.48
CA LEU A 213 3.12 0.35 19.05
C LEU A 213 4.31 -0.10 18.17
N GLY A 214 4.71 -1.37 18.30
CA GLY A 214 5.87 -1.91 17.59
C GLY A 214 7.20 -1.45 18.17
N ASP A 215 8.26 -1.57 17.39
CA ASP A 215 9.63 -1.24 17.75
C ASP A 215 10.27 -0.29 16.73
N GLU A 216 11.57 -0.03 16.87
CA GLU A 216 12.34 0.86 16.00
C GLU A 216 12.39 0.41 14.54
N ASN A 217 12.19 -0.88 14.28
CA ASN A 217 12.28 -1.51 12.97
C ASN A 217 10.91 -1.75 12.32
N SER A 218 9.81 -1.39 12.99
CA SER A 218 8.46 -1.52 12.42
C SER A 218 8.34 -0.76 11.10
N THR A 219 7.65 -1.39 10.17
CA THR A 219 7.41 -0.87 8.82
C THR A 219 6.49 0.35 8.87
N GLN A 220 6.50 1.15 7.79
CA GLN A 220 5.62 2.30 7.68
C GLN A 220 4.14 1.90 7.78
N GLU A 221 3.75 0.78 7.18
CA GLU A 221 2.38 0.26 7.18
C GLU A 221 1.91 -0.16 8.58
N GLU A 222 2.77 -0.82 9.36
CA GLU A 222 2.46 -1.19 10.75
C GLU A 222 2.29 0.04 11.63
N VAL A 223 3.16 1.05 11.46
CA VAL A 223 3.09 2.31 12.19
C VAL A 223 1.82 3.08 11.81
N GLU A 224 1.48 3.17 10.53
CA GLU A 224 0.24 3.80 10.06
C GLU A 224 -0.99 3.06 10.59
N THR A 225 -0.99 1.73 10.56
CA THR A 225 -2.09 0.91 11.11
C THR A 225 -2.30 1.20 12.59
N PHE A 226 -1.22 1.29 13.38
CA PHE A 226 -1.29 1.65 14.79
C PHE A 226 -1.91 3.04 14.98
N TYR A 227 -1.37 4.09 14.36
CA TYR A 227 -1.87 5.45 14.58
C TYR A 227 -3.29 5.65 14.04
N ASN A 228 -3.64 5.06 12.89
CA ASN A 228 -4.99 5.13 12.35
C ASN A 228 -6.01 4.50 13.31
N PHE A 229 -5.70 3.33 13.87
CA PHE A 229 -6.56 2.70 14.88
C PHE A 229 -6.79 3.61 16.10
N TRP A 230 -5.76 4.30 16.57
CA TRP A 230 -5.86 5.19 17.73
C TRP A 230 -6.54 6.53 17.42
N TYR A 231 -6.42 7.05 16.21
CA TYR A 231 -7.18 8.23 15.78
C TYR A 231 -8.68 7.93 15.60
N ASP A 232 -9.00 6.70 15.19
CA ASP A 232 -10.36 6.19 15.03
C ASP A 232 -10.82 5.34 16.24
N PHE A 233 -10.22 5.56 17.41
CA PHE A 233 -10.45 4.73 18.59
C PHE A 233 -11.91 4.76 19.06
N ASP A 234 -12.56 3.58 19.05
CA ASP A 234 -13.92 3.42 19.56
C ASP A 234 -13.92 2.87 20.99
N SER A 235 -14.08 3.78 21.94
CA SER A 235 -14.11 3.48 23.37
C SER A 235 -15.44 2.90 23.82
N TRP A 236 -15.36 1.87 24.66
CA TRP A 236 -16.51 1.24 25.28
C TRP A 236 -16.90 1.90 26.61
N ARG A 237 -16.07 2.82 27.14
CA ARG A 237 -16.31 3.55 28.40
C ARG A 237 -17.69 4.23 28.40
N THR A 238 -18.43 4.08 29.49
CA THR A 238 -19.79 4.62 29.64
C THR A 238 -19.87 5.79 30.61
N PHE A 239 -18.96 5.88 31.59
CA PHE A 239 -18.93 6.89 32.66
C PHE A 239 -20.20 6.92 33.54
N GLU A 240 -21.00 5.85 33.47
CA GLU A 240 -22.27 5.73 34.19
C GLU A 240 -22.09 5.58 35.70
N TYR A 241 -20.95 5.01 36.14
CA TYR A 241 -20.60 4.93 37.55
C TYR A 241 -20.53 6.32 38.23
N LEU A 242 -20.24 7.36 37.45
CA LEU A 242 -20.14 8.75 37.91
C LEU A 242 -21.46 9.53 37.80
N ASP A 243 -22.59 8.86 37.53
CA ASP A 243 -23.89 9.50 37.55
C ASP A 243 -24.22 9.96 38.98
N GLU A 244 -24.45 11.27 39.15
CA GLU A 244 -24.69 11.91 40.45
C GLU A 244 -26.11 11.60 40.96
N ASP A 245 -27.10 11.70 40.09
CA ASP A 245 -28.52 11.57 40.44
C ASP A 245 -29.01 10.15 40.10
N VAL A 246 -29.12 9.26 41.09
CA VAL A 246 -29.74 7.93 40.89
C VAL A 246 -31.24 8.07 41.16
N PRO A 247 -32.14 7.86 40.17
CA PRO A 247 -33.56 8.07 40.39
C PRO A 247 -34.11 7.17 41.48
N ASP A 248 -34.75 7.74 42.51
CA ASP A 248 -35.46 6.95 43.52
C ASP A 248 -36.76 6.38 42.90
N ASP A 249 -37.13 5.18 43.32
CA ASP A 249 -38.32 4.47 42.83
C ASP A 249 -39.62 5.20 43.21
N ASN A 250 -39.57 6.09 44.20
CA ASN A 250 -40.71 6.89 44.67
C ASN A 250 -40.87 8.25 43.94
N GLU A 251 -40.04 8.56 42.95
CA GLU A 251 -40.09 9.85 42.24
C GLU A 251 -41.08 9.89 41.07
N ASN A 252 -41.61 11.08 40.77
CA ASN A 252 -42.51 11.29 39.64
C ASN A 252 -41.77 11.03 38.31
N ARG A 253 -42.47 10.46 37.32
CA ARG A 253 -41.92 10.11 36.00
C ARG A 253 -41.16 11.26 35.33
N ASP A 254 -41.66 12.49 35.46
CA ASP A 254 -41.00 13.67 34.86
C ASP A 254 -39.69 14.03 35.57
N GLN A 255 -39.61 13.83 36.90
CA GLN A 255 -38.37 14.00 37.67
C GLN A 255 -37.34 12.95 37.26
N LYS A 256 -37.74 11.67 37.18
CA LYS A 256 -36.90 10.58 36.66
C LYS A 256 -36.35 10.90 35.26
N ARG A 257 -37.20 11.38 34.35
CA ARG A 257 -36.77 11.77 32.99
C ARG A 257 -35.81 12.96 33.00
N HIS A 258 -36.01 13.92 33.88
CA HIS A 258 -35.13 15.08 34.00
C HIS A 258 -33.73 14.69 34.51
N MET A 259 -33.66 13.84 35.54
CA MET A 259 -32.38 13.32 36.07
C MET A 259 -31.63 12.48 35.02
N GLU A 260 -32.32 11.55 34.36
CA GLU A 260 -31.71 10.76 33.27
C GLU A 260 -31.14 11.64 32.15
N LYS A 261 -31.83 12.75 31.83
CA LYS A 261 -31.32 13.73 30.87
C LYS A 261 -30.06 14.43 31.39
N LYS A 262 -30.03 14.81 32.67
CA LYS A 262 -28.85 15.44 33.31
C LYS A 262 -27.65 14.48 33.32
N ASN A 263 -27.84 13.24 33.75
CA ASN A 263 -26.81 12.20 33.72
C ASN A 263 -26.34 11.91 32.29
N ALA A 264 -27.26 11.72 31.34
CA ALA A 264 -26.91 11.50 29.94
C ALA A 264 -26.06 12.64 29.35
N ASN A 265 -26.36 13.89 29.70
CA ASN A 265 -25.54 15.04 29.29
C ASN A 265 -24.17 15.03 29.95
N ALA A 266 -24.07 14.69 31.25
CA ALA A 266 -22.79 14.56 31.96
C ALA A 266 -21.92 13.45 31.35
N ARG A 267 -22.49 12.27 31.08
CA ARG A 267 -21.80 11.16 30.39
C ARG A 267 -21.32 11.57 29.00
N ARG A 268 -22.15 12.27 28.22
CA ARG A 268 -21.74 12.79 26.90
C ARG A 268 -20.57 13.76 27.01
N LYS A 269 -20.58 14.68 27.99
CA LYS A 269 -19.48 15.60 28.24
C LYS A 269 -18.19 14.85 28.56
N ARG A 270 -18.22 13.91 29.51
CA ARG A 270 -17.06 13.07 29.89
C ARG A 270 -16.52 12.25 28.72
N LYS A 271 -17.39 11.70 27.87
CA LYS A 271 -16.97 11.01 26.64
C LYS A 271 -16.24 11.92 25.66
N THR A 272 -16.74 13.15 25.47
CA THR A 272 -16.08 14.13 24.61
C THR A 272 -14.72 14.54 25.18
N GLU A 273 -14.63 14.76 26.49
CA GLU A 273 -13.38 15.08 27.18
C GLU A 273 -12.37 13.93 27.08
N ASP A 274 -12.79 12.69 27.30
CA ASP A 274 -11.95 11.50 27.16
C ASP A 274 -11.45 11.30 25.72
N THR A 275 -12.32 11.50 24.73
CA THR A 275 -11.93 11.44 23.31
C THR A 275 -10.88 12.51 22.98
N THR A 276 -11.05 13.71 23.53
CA THR A 276 -10.11 14.82 23.33
C THR A 276 -8.77 14.54 24.01
N ARG A 277 -8.80 14.03 25.24
CA ARG A 277 -7.63 13.58 26.00
C ARG A 277 -6.84 12.51 25.24
N LEU A 278 -7.53 11.49 24.73
CA LEU A 278 -6.88 10.40 23.98
C LEU A 278 -6.25 10.91 22.68
N ARG A 279 -6.93 11.81 21.94
CA ARG A 279 -6.33 12.44 20.75
C ARG A 279 -5.05 13.21 21.08
N HIS A 280 -5.07 14.01 22.14
CA HIS A 280 -3.88 14.72 22.60
C HIS A 280 -2.74 13.75 22.95
N LEU A 281 -3.05 12.66 23.66
CA LEU A 281 -2.07 11.61 23.99
C LEU A 281 -1.45 10.99 22.74
N VAL A 282 -2.28 10.67 21.74
CA VAL A 282 -1.82 10.11 20.45
C VAL A 282 -0.95 11.11 19.70
N ASP A 283 -1.32 12.39 19.66
CA ASP A 283 -0.56 13.46 19.02
C ASP A 283 0.82 13.65 19.70
N GLU A 284 0.89 13.59 21.03
CA GLU A 284 2.15 13.67 21.76
C GLU A 284 3.07 12.48 21.49
N CYS A 285 2.51 11.28 21.44
CA CYS A 285 3.23 10.08 21.03
C CYS A 285 3.78 10.22 19.60
N ALA A 286 2.92 10.61 18.65
CA ALA A 286 3.28 10.76 17.23
C ALA A 286 4.35 11.86 17.01
N ALA A 287 4.30 12.94 17.78
CA ALA A 287 5.32 13.99 17.76
C ALA A 287 6.69 13.51 18.30
N GLY A 288 6.65 12.61 19.29
CA GLY A 288 7.83 11.96 19.86
C GLY A 288 8.47 10.94 18.92
N ASP A 289 7.66 10.18 18.16
CA ASP A 289 8.10 9.03 17.37
C ASP A 289 9.11 9.39 16.26
N GLU A 290 10.29 8.78 16.32
CA GLU A 290 11.35 8.98 15.33
C GLU A 290 11.07 8.32 13.98
N ARG A 291 10.29 7.23 13.96
CA ARG A 291 9.92 6.50 12.73
C ARG A 291 9.08 7.40 11.84
N ILE A 292 8.08 8.09 12.41
CA ILE A 292 7.26 9.06 11.68
C ILE A 292 8.14 10.18 11.10
N LYS A 293 9.13 10.66 11.84
CA LYS A 293 10.08 11.69 11.34
C LYS A 293 10.90 11.15 10.16
N LYS A 294 11.39 9.91 10.24
CA LYS A 294 12.10 9.23 9.15
C LYS A 294 11.21 9.05 7.92
N PHE A 295 9.98 8.57 8.07
CA PHE A 295 9.04 8.39 6.96
C PHE A 295 8.67 9.72 6.29
N ARG A 296 8.38 10.77 7.08
CA ARG A 296 8.10 12.11 6.53
C ARG A 296 9.30 12.70 5.78
N LYS A 297 10.52 12.48 6.27
CA LYS A 297 11.75 12.90 5.58
C LYS A 297 11.96 12.13 4.27
N ALA A 298 11.76 10.81 4.29
CA ALA A 298 11.86 9.97 3.11
C ALA A 298 10.81 10.33 2.05
N ALA A 299 9.56 10.56 2.46
CA ALA A 299 8.48 10.98 1.56
C ALA A 299 8.75 12.35 0.93
N ARG A 300 9.28 13.32 1.69
CA ARG A 300 9.72 14.61 1.14
C ARG A 300 10.85 14.45 0.14
N ALA A 301 11.87 13.64 0.47
CA ALA A 301 12.99 13.37 -0.43
C ALA A 301 12.56 12.67 -1.73
N ASP A 302 11.63 11.71 -1.67
CA ASP A 302 11.05 11.07 -2.86
C ASP A 302 10.26 12.07 -3.71
N LYS A 303 9.45 12.92 -3.08
CA LYS A 303 8.70 13.97 -3.78
C LYS A 303 9.63 14.98 -4.46
N ASP A 304 10.68 15.42 -3.78
CA ASP A 304 11.67 16.33 -4.35
C ASP A 304 12.47 15.65 -5.47
N ARG A 305 12.86 14.38 -5.33
CA ARG A 305 13.48 13.59 -6.41
C ARG A 305 12.59 13.51 -7.64
N LYS A 306 11.32 13.14 -7.47
CA LYS A 306 10.33 13.09 -8.57
C LYS A 306 10.11 14.45 -9.22
N ARG A 307 10.17 15.55 -8.46
CA ARG A 307 10.09 16.91 -9.02
C ARG A 307 11.33 17.21 -9.87
N LEU A 308 12.52 16.94 -9.35
CA LEU A 308 13.78 17.16 -10.06
C LEU A 308 13.90 16.30 -11.31
N GLU A 309 13.46 15.04 -11.28
CA GLU A 309 13.40 14.16 -12.45
C GLU A 309 12.46 14.72 -13.53
N LYS A 310 11.26 15.17 -13.15
CA LYS A 310 10.33 15.82 -14.09
C LYS A 310 10.88 17.12 -14.66
N GLU A 311 11.50 17.97 -13.84
CA GLU A 311 12.13 19.22 -14.28
C GLU A 311 13.30 18.94 -15.25
N ALA A 312 14.13 17.93 -14.96
CA ALA A 312 15.21 17.51 -15.84
C ALA A 312 14.70 16.94 -17.18
N GLU A 313 13.63 16.17 -17.16
CA GLU A 313 13.00 15.65 -18.38
C GLU A 313 12.36 16.77 -19.22
N ILE A 314 11.67 17.72 -18.58
CA ILE A 314 11.15 18.91 -19.26
C ILE A 314 12.29 19.72 -19.88
N LYS A 315 13.39 19.90 -19.16
CA LYS A 315 14.57 20.62 -19.67
C LYS A 315 15.22 19.89 -20.85
N ARG A 316 15.38 18.57 -20.76
CA ARG A 316 15.93 17.74 -21.85
C ARG A 316 15.05 17.82 -23.10
N LEU A 317 13.73 17.72 -22.95
CA LEU A 317 12.78 17.87 -24.05
C LEU A 317 12.81 19.27 -24.67
N ALA A 318 12.98 20.32 -23.85
CA ALA A 318 13.13 21.68 -24.34
C ALA A 318 14.45 21.88 -25.11
N GLU A 319 15.57 21.37 -24.58
CA GLU A 319 16.87 21.41 -25.23
C GLU A 319 16.87 20.62 -26.55
N GLU A 320 16.25 19.44 -26.59
CA GLU A 320 16.09 18.64 -27.80
C GLU A 320 15.22 19.34 -28.85
N LYS A 321 14.13 19.97 -28.42
CA LYS A 321 13.25 20.75 -29.32
C LYS A 321 13.94 22.00 -29.87
N GLU A 322 14.70 22.72 -29.03
CA GLU A 322 15.51 23.86 -29.47
C GLU A 322 16.60 23.41 -30.46
N LYS A 323 17.30 22.31 -30.16
CA LYS A 323 18.30 21.73 -31.05
C LYS A 323 17.68 21.32 -32.39
N ALA A 324 16.54 20.64 -32.38
CA ALA A 324 15.82 20.27 -33.60
C ALA A 324 15.37 21.50 -34.40
N ARG A 325 14.92 22.58 -33.74
CA ARG A 325 14.57 23.84 -34.41
C ARG A 325 15.79 24.49 -35.06
N LEU A 326 16.93 24.54 -34.36
CA LEU A 326 18.18 25.08 -34.88
C LEU A 326 18.71 24.24 -36.07
N GLU A 327 18.65 22.91 -35.98
CA GLU A 327 19.03 22.01 -37.08
C GLU A 327 18.09 22.17 -38.29
N GLU A 328 16.78 22.33 -38.08
CA GLU A 328 15.84 22.58 -39.18
C GLU A 328 16.06 23.95 -39.82
N GLU A 329 16.32 24.99 -39.02
CA GLU A 329 16.63 26.33 -39.51
C GLU A 329 17.93 26.33 -40.32
N GLN A 330 18.97 25.65 -39.83
CA GLN A 330 20.24 25.50 -40.55
C GLN A 330 20.01 24.75 -41.87
N ARG A 331 19.27 23.63 -41.85
CA ARG A 331 18.95 22.87 -43.06
C ARG A 331 18.15 23.69 -44.08
N LYS A 332 17.27 24.59 -43.63
CA LYS A 332 16.56 25.54 -44.51
C LYS A 332 17.50 26.58 -45.11
N LYS A 333 18.41 27.15 -44.32
CA LYS A 333 19.44 28.09 -44.82
C LYS A 333 20.35 27.43 -45.84
N ASP A 334 20.88 26.25 -45.53
CA ASP A 334 21.74 25.48 -46.42
C ASP A 334 21.01 25.12 -47.73
N ALA A 335 19.73 24.73 -47.65
CA ALA A 335 18.91 24.45 -48.83
C ALA A 335 18.61 25.70 -49.67
N GLU A 336 18.36 26.85 -49.05
CA GLU A 336 18.15 28.12 -49.75
C GLU A 336 19.44 28.59 -50.45
N GLU A 337 20.58 28.46 -49.80
CA GLU A 337 21.89 28.79 -50.36
C GLU A 337 22.25 27.86 -51.53
N ALA A 338 22.04 26.55 -51.37
CA ALA A 338 22.20 25.59 -52.45
C ALA A 338 21.28 25.90 -53.64
N ALA A 339 20.01 26.24 -53.40
CA ALA A 339 19.07 26.61 -54.46
C ALA A 339 19.46 27.93 -55.17
N LYS A 340 20.01 28.92 -54.43
CA LYS A 340 20.55 30.16 -55.03
C LYS A 340 21.77 29.85 -55.90
N ALA A 341 22.70 29.05 -55.41
CA ALA A 341 23.88 28.63 -56.16
C ALA A 341 23.49 27.87 -57.45
N GLU A 342 22.52 26.96 -57.37
CA GLU A 342 22.02 26.20 -58.52
C GLU A 342 21.33 27.12 -59.55
N ARG A 343 20.51 28.09 -59.10
CA ARG A 343 19.90 29.09 -59.99
C ARG A 343 20.94 29.94 -60.70
N GLU A 344 22.00 30.34 -60.01
CA GLU A 344 23.08 31.13 -60.61
C GLU A 344 23.88 30.31 -61.63
N GLN A 345 24.21 29.05 -61.32
CA GLN A 345 24.85 28.13 -62.26
C GLN A 345 23.97 27.89 -63.49
N ASN A 346 22.67 27.65 -63.30
CA ASN A 346 21.72 27.47 -64.41
C ASN A 346 21.59 28.73 -65.27
N LYS A 347 21.65 29.93 -64.68
CA LYS A 347 21.67 31.19 -65.44
C LYS A 347 22.95 31.32 -66.28
N LYS A 348 24.11 31.05 -65.69
CA LYS A 348 25.42 31.05 -66.39
C LYS A 348 25.44 30.02 -67.53
N ALA A 349 24.94 28.81 -67.29
CA ALA A 349 24.85 27.76 -68.30
C ALA A 349 23.92 28.12 -69.46
N LYS A 350 22.74 28.69 -69.18
CA LYS A 350 21.80 29.17 -70.22
C LYS A 350 22.40 30.30 -71.07
N GLU A 351 23.11 31.23 -70.45
CA GLU A 351 23.77 32.32 -71.15
C GLU A 351 24.92 31.82 -72.06
N ALA A 352 25.74 30.90 -71.54
CA ALA A 352 26.79 30.24 -72.31
C ALA A 352 26.23 29.47 -73.52
N ALA A 353 25.14 28.70 -73.33
CA ALA A 353 24.47 27.97 -74.40
C ALA A 353 23.90 28.90 -75.49
N LYS A 354 23.28 30.02 -75.11
CA LYS A 354 22.76 31.02 -76.06
C LYS A 354 23.88 31.66 -76.88
N ASN A 355 25.03 31.93 -76.26
CA ASN A 355 26.20 32.49 -76.93
C ASN A 355 26.85 31.48 -77.89
N ALA A 356 26.93 30.20 -77.50
CA ALA A 356 27.41 29.11 -78.36
C ALA A 356 26.49 28.92 -79.59
N ALA A 357 25.17 28.85 -79.39
CA ALA A 357 24.21 28.70 -80.49
C ALA A 357 24.28 29.85 -81.51
N LYS A 358 24.47 31.11 -81.05
CA LYS A 358 24.67 32.26 -81.94
C LYS A 358 25.94 32.14 -82.79
N LYS A 359 27.05 31.70 -82.19
CA LYS A 359 28.32 31.49 -82.91
C LYS A 359 28.17 30.40 -83.96
N ASN A 360 27.57 29.27 -83.61
CA ASN A 360 27.39 28.15 -84.52
C ASN A 360 26.45 28.49 -85.69
N LYS A 361 25.34 29.21 -85.44
CA LYS A 361 24.47 29.72 -86.53
C LYS A 361 25.20 30.65 -87.51
N ARG A 362 26.17 31.44 -87.05
CA ARG A 362 27.01 32.27 -87.93
C ARG A 362 27.94 31.41 -88.78
N VAL A 363 28.47 30.32 -88.24
CA VAL A 363 29.31 29.37 -89.00
C VAL A 363 28.52 28.76 -90.15
N LEU A 364 27.28 28.32 -89.90
CA LEU A 364 26.40 27.78 -90.95
C LEU A 364 26.21 28.81 -92.09
N LYS A 365 25.73 30.01 -91.78
CA LYS A 365 25.54 31.07 -92.80
C LYS A 365 26.84 31.50 -93.48
N GLY A 366 27.95 31.50 -92.74
CA GLY A 366 29.28 31.84 -93.25
C GLY A 366 29.81 30.80 -94.23
N SER A 367 29.58 29.51 -93.97
CA SER A 367 30.12 28.42 -94.79
C SER A 367 29.65 28.48 -96.25
N VAL A 368 28.38 28.83 -96.50
CA VAL A 368 27.87 28.99 -97.87
C VAL A 368 28.36 30.27 -98.55
N LYS A 369 28.64 31.32 -97.77
CA LYS A 369 29.24 32.57 -98.28
C LYS A 369 30.70 32.35 -98.67
N ASP A 370 31.45 31.60 -97.87
CA ASP A 370 32.88 31.34 -98.08
C ASP A 370 33.15 30.52 -99.35
N VAL A 371 32.15 29.76 -99.83
CA VAL A 371 32.18 29.03 -101.11
C VAL A 371 31.39 29.76 -102.21
N ASN A 372 31.25 31.08 -102.09
CA ASN A 372 30.59 31.96 -103.07
C ASN A 372 29.15 31.56 -103.41
N TYR A 373 28.40 31.02 -102.43
CA TYR A 373 27.05 30.48 -102.62
C TYR A 373 26.97 29.46 -103.77
N PHE A 374 28.08 28.77 -104.03
CA PHE A 374 28.26 27.80 -105.12
C PHE A 374 28.10 28.40 -106.53
N GLY A 375 28.36 29.69 -106.72
CA GLY A 375 28.36 30.35 -108.03
C GLY A 375 29.63 30.06 -108.82
N GLU A 376 29.49 29.65 -110.10
CA GLU A 376 30.60 29.40 -111.01
C GLU A 376 31.12 30.73 -111.60
N GLY A 377 32.33 31.16 -111.20
CA GLY A 377 33.12 32.14 -111.93
C GLY A 377 32.56 33.56 -112.04
N GLY A 378 32.16 34.18 -110.91
CA GLY A 378 31.73 35.58 -110.85
C GLY A 378 30.96 35.92 -109.58
N GLU A 379 30.39 37.14 -109.52
CA GLU A 379 29.48 37.54 -108.45
C GLU A 379 28.15 36.76 -108.55
N PRO A 380 27.71 36.06 -107.50
CA PRO A 380 26.53 35.20 -107.56
C PRO A 380 25.26 36.06 -107.68
N SER A 381 24.28 35.58 -108.45
CA SER A 381 23.01 36.28 -108.60
C SER A 381 22.26 36.39 -107.26
N ALA A 382 21.54 37.49 -107.03
CA ALA A 382 20.76 37.70 -105.81
C ALA A 382 19.77 36.53 -105.55
N ALA A 383 19.16 35.99 -106.60
CA ALA A 383 18.26 34.84 -106.51
C ALA A 383 18.97 33.56 -106.00
N GLN A 384 20.23 33.34 -106.39
CA GLN A 384 21.01 32.19 -105.92
C GLN A 384 21.41 32.35 -104.45
N VAL A 385 21.84 33.55 -104.04
CA VAL A 385 22.16 33.87 -102.65
C VAL A 385 20.93 33.66 -101.75
N ASP A 386 19.77 34.18 -102.17
CA ASP A 386 18.52 34.05 -101.41
C ASP A 386 18.03 32.60 -101.34
N SER A 387 18.17 31.82 -102.41
CA SER A 387 17.80 30.40 -102.43
C SER A 387 18.67 29.58 -101.47
N VAL A 388 20.00 29.76 -101.53
CA VAL A 388 20.96 29.04 -100.69
C VAL A 388 20.80 29.43 -99.22
N LEU A 389 20.70 30.74 -98.92
CA LEU A 389 20.52 31.20 -97.54
C LEU A 389 19.13 30.84 -97.00
N GLY A 390 18.10 30.83 -97.84
CA GLY A 390 16.75 30.39 -97.49
C GLY A 390 16.73 28.94 -97.04
N ASP A 391 17.41 28.05 -97.74
CA ASP A 391 17.55 26.66 -97.31
C ASP A 391 18.39 26.51 -96.04
N VAL A 392 19.49 27.26 -95.90
CA VAL A 392 20.29 27.25 -94.66
C VAL A 392 19.47 27.73 -93.47
N ASP A 393 18.66 28.77 -93.63
CA ASP A 393 17.76 29.27 -92.58
C ASP A 393 16.63 28.28 -92.26
N LEU A 394 16.09 27.61 -93.28
CA LEU A 394 15.13 26.54 -93.10
C LEU A 394 15.75 25.40 -92.30
N ILE A 395 16.94 24.92 -92.66
CA ILE A 395 17.67 23.89 -91.92
C ILE A 395 17.87 24.34 -90.47
N ILE A 396 18.40 25.54 -90.23
CA ILE A 396 18.60 26.12 -88.88
C ILE A 396 17.32 26.14 -88.06
N SER A 397 16.15 26.34 -88.69
CA SER A 397 14.85 26.35 -87.99
C SER A 397 14.38 24.96 -87.55
N LYS A 398 14.93 23.89 -88.13
CA LYS A 398 14.53 22.49 -87.88
C LYS A 398 15.47 21.73 -86.94
N ILE A 399 16.62 22.30 -86.60
CA ILE A 399 17.63 21.67 -85.74
C ILE A 399 17.77 22.39 -84.40
N ASP A 400 18.00 21.62 -83.34
CA ASP A 400 18.27 22.16 -82.00
C ASP A 400 19.71 22.68 -81.85
N ALA A 401 20.05 23.25 -80.68
CA ALA A 401 21.36 23.87 -80.46
C ALA A 401 22.54 22.88 -80.52
N GLU A 402 22.32 21.60 -80.18
CA GLU A 402 23.33 20.55 -80.23
C GLU A 402 23.53 20.08 -81.67
N GLU A 403 22.44 19.87 -82.40
CA GLU A 403 22.44 19.57 -83.83
C GLU A 403 23.10 20.71 -84.64
N ILE A 404 22.85 21.98 -84.29
CA ILE A 404 23.51 23.16 -84.89
C ILE A 404 25.02 23.15 -84.61
N ALA A 405 25.44 22.77 -83.40
CA ALA A 405 26.87 22.67 -83.06
C ALA A 405 27.56 21.56 -83.86
N GLY A 406 26.92 20.39 -83.96
CA GLY A 406 27.41 19.27 -84.77
C GLY A 406 27.52 19.60 -86.25
N LEU A 407 26.51 20.30 -86.81
CA LEU A 407 26.55 20.76 -88.20
C LEU A 407 27.62 21.83 -88.41
N ALA A 408 27.76 22.79 -87.49
CA ALA A 408 28.82 23.81 -87.55
C ALA A 408 30.22 23.19 -87.51
N GLY A 409 30.42 22.15 -86.69
CA GLY A 409 31.68 21.39 -86.64
C GLY A 409 32.00 20.72 -87.98
N ARG A 410 31.02 20.03 -88.58
CA ARG A 410 31.18 19.40 -89.91
C ARG A 410 31.45 20.42 -91.02
N LEU A 411 30.75 21.56 -91.01
CA LEU A 411 30.97 22.64 -91.98
C LEU A 411 32.32 23.33 -91.80
N THR A 412 32.80 23.49 -90.56
CA THR A 412 34.15 24.00 -90.29
C THR A 412 35.21 23.04 -90.83
N ALA A 413 35.00 21.73 -90.69
CA ALA A 413 35.90 20.71 -91.23
C ALA A 413 35.90 20.67 -92.78
N ALA A 414 34.76 20.95 -93.42
CA ALA A 414 34.65 21.07 -94.88
C ALA A 414 35.39 22.29 -95.45
N GLY A 415 35.65 23.32 -94.63
CA GLY A 415 36.46 24.48 -95.02
C GLY A 415 35.84 25.28 -96.17
N LYS A 416 36.65 25.61 -97.18
CA LYS A 416 36.25 26.38 -98.38
C LYS A 416 36.04 25.52 -99.62
N ASP A 417 35.88 24.21 -99.44
CA ASP A 417 35.59 23.29 -100.53
C ASP A 417 34.08 23.31 -100.82
N ALA A 418 33.70 23.87 -101.96
CA ALA A 418 32.32 23.98 -102.39
C ALA A 418 31.61 22.61 -102.50
N ALA A 419 32.30 21.55 -102.92
CA ALA A 419 31.71 20.22 -103.01
C ALA A 419 31.50 19.61 -101.62
N ALA A 420 32.49 19.75 -100.73
CA ALA A 420 32.41 19.26 -99.36
C ALA A 420 31.32 19.99 -98.55
N VAL A 421 31.24 21.31 -98.65
CA VAL A 421 30.21 22.12 -97.96
C VAL A 421 28.81 21.75 -98.48
N LYS A 422 28.64 21.58 -99.80
CA LYS A 422 27.35 21.16 -100.38
C LYS A 422 26.95 19.77 -99.91
N ASN A 423 27.89 18.83 -99.84
CA ASN A 423 27.63 17.47 -99.37
C ASN A 423 27.21 17.46 -97.89
N VAL A 424 27.85 18.25 -97.03
CA VAL A 424 27.47 18.35 -95.60
C VAL A 424 26.03 18.85 -95.43
N TYR A 425 25.61 19.84 -96.22
CA TYR A 425 24.22 20.32 -96.21
C TYR A 425 23.24 19.30 -96.80
N ALA A 426 23.59 18.62 -97.89
CA ALA A 426 22.74 17.59 -98.50
C ALA A 426 22.55 16.37 -97.59
N GLU A 427 23.60 15.92 -96.90
CA GLU A 427 23.49 14.87 -95.88
C GLU A 427 22.60 15.30 -94.72
N GLU A 428 22.71 16.56 -94.29
CA GLU A 428 21.86 17.07 -93.22
C GLU A 428 20.40 17.19 -93.65
N VAL A 429 20.12 17.64 -94.88
CA VAL A 429 18.76 17.63 -95.44
C VAL A 429 18.20 16.21 -95.47
N LYS A 430 18.97 15.23 -95.93
CA LYS A 430 18.56 13.81 -95.91
C LYS A 430 18.28 13.30 -94.50
N ARG A 431 19.11 13.66 -93.52
CA ARG A 431 18.88 13.31 -92.12
C ARG A 431 17.58 13.93 -91.59
N LEU A 432 17.32 15.19 -91.90
CA LEU A 432 16.10 15.90 -91.47
C LEU A 432 14.83 15.36 -92.13
N VAL A 433 14.92 14.96 -93.40
CA VAL A 433 13.83 14.27 -94.10
C VAL A 433 13.58 12.90 -93.48
N GLY A 434 14.64 12.10 -93.24
CA GLY A 434 14.52 10.79 -92.58
C GLY A 434 14.00 10.86 -91.15
N ALA A 435 14.26 11.96 -90.43
CA ALA A 435 13.72 12.24 -89.11
C ALA A 435 12.32 12.88 -89.12
N GLY A 436 11.73 13.14 -90.29
CA GLY A 436 10.41 13.76 -90.46
C GLY A 436 10.36 15.25 -90.07
N LYS A 437 11.50 15.91 -89.88
CA LYS A 437 11.60 17.35 -89.51
C LYS A 437 11.53 18.28 -90.73
N LEU A 438 11.77 17.75 -91.93
CA LEU A 438 11.72 18.44 -93.22
C LEU A 438 11.02 17.56 -94.25
N LYS A 439 10.28 18.12 -95.20
CA LYS A 439 9.68 17.37 -96.32
C LYS A 439 10.67 17.26 -97.48
N GLU A 440 10.54 16.19 -98.26
CA GLU A 440 11.33 16.01 -99.48
C GLU A 440 11.06 17.15 -100.46
N GLY A 441 12.13 17.78 -100.98
CA GLY A 441 12.05 18.96 -101.86
C GLY A 441 11.77 20.30 -101.17
N GLU A 442 11.69 20.36 -99.83
CA GLU A 442 11.45 21.61 -99.09
C GLU A 442 12.70 22.52 -99.04
N ALA A 443 13.90 21.93 -99.04
CA ALA A 443 15.18 22.63 -99.23
C ALA A 443 15.56 22.58 -100.71
N LYS A 444 15.26 23.63 -101.49
CA LYS A 444 15.27 23.57 -102.96
C LYS A 444 16.65 23.48 -103.60
N PHE A 445 17.68 23.97 -102.91
CA PHE A 445 19.06 24.03 -103.37
C PHE A 445 19.89 22.82 -102.90
N PHE A 446 19.61 22.31 -101.70
CA PHE A 446 20.33 21.18 -101.11
C PHE A 446 19.56 19.84 -101.11
N ALA A 447 18.36 19.80 -101.70
CA ALA A 447 17.58 18.57 -101.92
C ALA A 447 18.26 17.58 -102.88
#